data_AF-A0A932KT74-F1
#
_entry.id   AF-A0A932KT74-F1
#
_cell.length_a   1.000
_cell.length_b   1.000
_cell.length_c   1.000
_cell.angle_alpha   90.00
_cell.angle_beta   90.00
_cell.angle_gamma   90.00
#
_symmetry.space_group_name_H-M   'P 1'
#
loop_
_entity.id
_entity.type
_entity.pdbx_description
1 polymer ?
#
loop_
_entity_poly.entity_id
_entity_poly.type
_entity_poly.pdbx_seq_one_letter_code
_entity_poly.pdbx_strand_id
1 'polypeptide(L)'
;MPQMAFHFNATDCIGCHSCAAACSEKNALPPETAWRKVGAIEGGLWPDTVRVNISMACNHCHTPVCLKGCPTRAYSKDPATGAVIVDSETCIGCKYCTFVCPYNAPVFDPRRGSVSKCNFCVDRQAEGLDPACVAACLGHALTFGPLGEMENGGGETLREIPGFPPAGITRPSIRFAMGNRLPERLERLDQTPLSYHPSTNGTGPKTIAAIAASPSRDRFLGSTVRWKEAEAPLVAFTLLAQAVVGAFLFLLSAVGDQPSARSYSLVAAALVPLLGLGMAASTGHLGKPLRAYRAVRNLRTSWLSREVVAVGALFGGLLAYAGLGLAPEIQAASFKLQGLDAFAAWKGWIGWGVGGVGLAALFTQAMIYVIPARPYWNDRNTPAQFLLSAVTIGPLLAETLAGLSATLGLDPSGWAQPGRARIAWGVSLAGLLVQAAFHADHLRRIDRTRSEAYLSLSGIVGQYRHLTTARVVFWAMGVAILSGGLAGLSAGDGSASAGDAARLVSAAGLAIIAAGEATGRALFFLAVVPMTVPGGAFYRNKLFESATLSRAKEKANGLARS
;
A
#
# COMPACT_ATOMS: atom_id res chain seq x y z
N MET A 1 -25.03 -17.98 -11.34
CA MET A 1 -24.75 -16.85 -12.24
C MET A 1 -23.85 -17.35 -13.35
N PRO A 2 -24.19 -17.10 -14.63
CA PRO A 2 -23.31 -17.38 -15.75
C PRO A 2 -21.98 -16.63 -15.60
N GLN A 3 -20.91 -17.21 -16.13
CA GLN A 3 -19.57 -16.64 -16.08
C GLN A 3 -18.92 -16.80 -17.44
N MET A 4 -18.77 -15.70 -18.16
CA MET A 4 -18.02 -15.68 -19.42
C MET A 4 -16.51 -15.63 -19.15
N ALA A 5 -15.74 -16.11 -20.12
CA ALA A 5 -14.29 -16.19 -20.05
C ALA A 5 -13.64 -15.88 -21.41
N PHE A 6 -12.40 -15.39 -21.36
CA PHE A 6 -11.50 -15.45 -22.50
C PHE A 6 -10.83 -16.82 -22.56
N HIS A 7 -10.56 -17.31 -23.76
CA HIS A 7 -9.58 -18.37 -23.97
C HIS A 7 -8.48 -17.83 -24.90
N PHE A 8 -7.23 -17.90 -24.44
CA PHE A 8 -6.07 -17.33 -25.13
C PHE A 8 -5.11 -18.45 -25.55
N ASN A 9 -5.00 -18.69 -26.86
CA ASN A 9 -3.99 -19.56 -27.42
C ASN A 9 -2.71 -18.78 -27.70
N ALA A 10 -1.68 -19.02 -26.88
CA ALA A 10 -0.40 -18.35 -27.02
C ALA A 10 0.39 -18.81 -28.26
N THR A 11 0.13 -20.01 -28.78
CA THR A 11 0.76 -20.53 -30.01
C THR A 11 0.42 -19.69 -31.22
N ASP A 12 -0.84 -19.26 -31.32
CA ASP A 12 -1.35 -18.55 -32.50
C ASP A 12 -1.13 -17.03 -32.37
N CYS A 13 -0.65 -16.56 -31.21
CA CYS A 13 -0.47 -15.15 -30.95
C CYS A 13 0.82 -14.63 -31.59
N ILE A 14 0.69 -13.96 -32.73
CA ILE A 14 1.80 -13.28 -33.43
C ILE A 14 2.20 -11.93 -32.83
N GLY A 15 1.56 -11.49 -31.74
CA GLY A 15 1.92 -10.23 -31.06
C GLY A 15 1.61 -8.95 -31.85
N CYS A 16 0.67 -8.96 -32.80
CA CYS A 16 0.40 -7.82 -33.70
C CYS A 16 -0.29 -6.59 -33.07
N HIS A 17 -0.63 -6.62 -31.78
CA HIS A 17 -1.36 -5.56 -31.06
C HIS A 17 -2.76 -5.15 -31.60
N SER A 18 -3.29 -5.80 -32.64
CA SER A 18 -4.64 -5.52 -33.18
C SER A 18 -5.74 -5.57 -32.10
N CYS A 19 -5.70 -6.60 -31.24
CA CYS A 19 -6.65 -6.74 -30.13
C CYS A 19 -6.58 -5.60 -29.10
N ALA A 20 -5.43 -4.96 -28.92
CA ALA A 20 -5.25 -3.80 -28.05
C ALA A 20 -5.79 -2.54 -28.71
N ALA A 21 -5.46 -2.31 -29.98
CA ALA A 21 -5.96 -1.18 -30.77
C ALA A 21 -7.50 -1.19 -30.86
N ALA A 22 -8.08 -2.33 -31.24
CA ALA A 22 -9.54 -2.48 -31.31
C ALA A 22 -10.23 -2.25 -29.95
N CYS A 23 -9.59 -2.66 -28.85
CA CYS A 23 -10.10 -2.39 -27.51
C CYS A 23 -10.06 -0.89 -27.19
N SER A 24 -8.99 -0.18 -27.56
CA SER A 24 -8.86 1.25 -27.34
C SER A 24 -9.87 2.04 -28.16
N GLU A 25 -9.96 1.78 -29.46
CA GLU A 25 -10.90 2.45 -30.38
C GLU A 25 -12.35 2.26 -29.93
N LYS A 26 -12.77 1.01 -29.72
CA LYS A 26 -14.16 0.69 -29.32
C LYS A 26 -14.57 1.39 -28.01
N ASN A 27 -13.64 1.58 -27.07
CA ASN A 27 -13.94 2.16 -25.77
C ASN A 27 -13.51 3.63 -25.65
N ALA A 28 -13.09 4.26 -26.76
CA ALA A 28 -12.57 5.62 -26.80
C ALA A 28 -11.52 5.88 -25.70
N LEU A 29 -10.59 4.93 -25.52
CA LEU A 29 -9.56 5.03 -24.50
C LEU A 29 -8.55 6.11 -24.90
N PRO A 30 -8.13 6.95 -23.94
CA PRO A 30 -7.08 7.92 -24.22
C PRO A 30 -5.73 7.20 -24.44
N PRO A 31 -4.77 7.83 -25.15
CA PRO A 31 -3.52 7.16 -25.55
C PRO A 31 -2.71 6.53 -24.42
N GLU A 32 -2.75 7.10 -23.22
CA GLU A 32 -2.02 6.60 -22.05
C GLU A 32 -2.74 5.46 -21.31
N THR A 33 -3.96 5.09 -21.72
CA THR A 33 -4.77 4.04 -21.08
C THR A 33 -4.96 2.87 -22.04
N ALA A 34 -4.49 1.70 -21.63
CA ALA A 34 -4.72 0.45 -22.34
C ALA A 34 -5.41 -0.56 -21.41
N TRP A 35 -6.62 -0.97 -21.77
CA TRP A 35 -7.37 -2.01 -21.04
C TRP A 35 -6.97 -3.44 -21.42
N ARG A 36 -6.55 -3.62 -22.67
CA ARG A 36 -5.92 -4.86 -23.18
C ARG A 36 -4.51 -4.54 -23.63
N LYS A 37 -3.58 -5.41 -23.30
CA LYS A 37 -2.15 -5.19 -23.54
C LYS A 37 -1.51 -6.47 -24.08
N VAL A 38 -0.50 -6.32 -24.93
CA VAL A 38 0.25 -7.42 -25.54
C VAL A 38 1.71 -7.26 -25.20
N GLY A 39 2.31 -8.32 -24.68
CA GLY A 39 3.71 -8.38 -24.26
C GLY A 39 4.32 -9.70 -24.71
N ALA A 40 5.59 -9.93 -24.38
CA ALA A 40 6.28 -11.15 -24.75
C ALA A 40 7.22 -11.62 -23.63
N ILE A 41 7.37 -12.94 -23.54
CA ILE A 41 8.38 -13.63 -22.74
C ILE A 41 9.31 -14.37 -23.71
N GLU A 42 10.60 -14.40 -23.40
CA GLU A 42 11.62 -15.07 -24.20
C GLU A 42 12.39 -16.06 -23.35
N GLY A 43 13.01 -17.07 -23.93
CA GLY A 43 13.78 -18.04 -23.16
C GLY A 43 14.55 -19.01 -24.03
N GLY A 44 15.20 -19.96 -23.38
CA GLY A 44 16.08 -20.90 -24.06
C GLY A 44 17.50 -20.36 -24.27
N LEU A 45 18.36 -21.16 -24.88
CA LEU A 45 19.74 -20.81 -25.19
C LEU A 45 19.94 -20.98 -26.69
N TRP A 46 20.70 -20.11 -27.32
CA TRP A 46 21.04 -20.24 -28.74
C TRP A 46 21.61 -21.64 -29.03
N PRO A 47 21.12 -22.37 -30.06
CA PRO A 47 20.15 -21.95 -31.08
C PRO A 47 18.66 -22.16 -30.72
N ASP A 48 18.36 -22.84 -29.62
CA ASP A 48 17.01 -23.19 -29.16
C ASP A 48 16.35 -22.07 -28.33
N THR A 49 16.19 -20.89 -28.93
CA THR A 49 15.48 -19.77 -28.30
C THR A 49 13.99 -19.80 -28.63
N VAL A 50 13.16 -19.43 -27.65
CA VAL A 50 11.70 -19.39 -27.77
C VAL A 50 11.21 -18.01 -27.36
N ARG A 51 10.27 -17.46 -28.13
CA ARG A 51 9.51 -16.24 -27.78
C ARG A 51 8.04 -16.56 -27.77
N VAL A 52 7.35 -16.18 -26.71
CA VAL A 52 5.89 -16.34 -26.57
C VAL A 52 5.25 -14.99 -26.34
N ASN A 53 4.30 -14.63 -27.21
CA ASN A 53 3.52 -13.42 -27.06
C ASN A 53 2.29 -13.69 -26.18
N ILE A 54 1.94 -12.72 -25.33
CA ILE A 54 0.88 -12.84 -24.35
C ILE A 54 -0.03 -11.62 -24.43
N SER A 55 -1.32 -11.85 -24.67
CA SER A 55 -2.36 -10.82 -24.70
C SER A 55 -3.27 -10.92 -23.49
N MET A 56 -3.26 -9.90 -22.62
CA MET A 56 -4.04 -9.88 -21.38
C MET A 56 -4.95 -8.66 -21.28
N ALA A 57 -6.07 -8.85 -20.59
CA ALA A 57 -6.98 -7.79 -20.16
C ALA A 57 -7.47 -8.09 -18.73
N CYS A 58 -8.55 -7.43 -18.29
CA CYS A 58 -9.23 -7.84 -17.07
C CYS A 58 -9.77 -9.27 -17.22
N ASN A 59 -9.48 -10.14 -16.26
CA ASN A 59 -9.95 -11.52 -16.28
C ASN A 59 -11.40 -11.69 -15.77
N HIS A 60 -12.12 -10.60 -15.47
CA HIS A 60 -13.51 -10.60 -14.97
C HIS A 60 -13.81 -11.72 -13.96
N CYS A 61 -12.90 -11.81 -12.97
CA CYS A 61 -12.74 -12.96 -12.09
C CYS A 61 -14.03 -13.40 -11.40
N HIS A 62 -14.15 -14.70 -11.14
CA HIS A 62 -15.27 -15.25 -10.39
C HIS A 62 -15.33 -14.68 -8.96
N THR A 63 -14.18 -14.63 -8.26
CA THR A 63 -14.03 -14.00 -6.94
C THR A 63 -13.17 -12.73 -7.02
N PRO A 64 -13.75 -11.59 -7.45
CA PRO A 64 -12.99 -10.37 -7.73
C PRO A 64 -12.52 -9.66 -6.46
N VAL A 65 -11.19 -9.63 -6.26
CA VAL A 65 -10.56 -8.89 -5.15
C VAL A 65 -10.74 -7.37 -5.26
N CYS A 66 -10.81 -6.82 -6.49
CA CYS A 66 -11.09 -5.40 -6.70
C CYS A 66 -12.49 -4.99 -6.19
N LEU A 67 -13.49 -5.86 -6.35
CA LEU A 67 -14.84 -5.65 -5.83
C LEU A 67 -14.85 -5.74 -4.30
N LYS A 68 -14.26 -6.80 -3.73
CA LYS A 68 -14.16 -6.98 -2.27
C LYS A 68 -13.45 -5.81 -1.59
N GLY A 69 -12.37 -5.32 -2.20
CA GLY A 69 -11.55 -4.24 -1.65
C GLY A 69 -12.16 -2.85 -1.81
N CYS A 70 -13.05 -2.63 -2.78
CA CYS A 70 -13.61 -1.29 -3.05
C CYS A 70 -14.41 -0.75 -1.86
N PRO A 71 -14.04 0.43 -1.31
CA PRO A 71 -14.70 0.95 -0.11
C PRO A 71 -16.09 1.53 -0.40
N THR A 72 -16.34 1.97 -1.63
CA THR A 72 -17.60 2.66 -2.02
C THR A 72 -18.64 1.75 -2.66
N ARG A 73 -18.30 0.47 -2.87
CA ARG A 73 -19.07 -0.48 -3.71
C ARG A 73 -19.28 0.02 -5.14
N ALA A 74 -18.27 0.67 -5.74
CA ALA A 74 -18.29 1.09 -7.14
C ALA A 74 -18.20 -0.08 -8.13
N TYR A 75 -17.90 -1.29 -7.67
CA TYR A 75 -17.87 -2.48 -8.52
C TYR A 75 -19.12 -3.33 -8.35
N SER A 76 -19.62 -3.85 -9.45
CA SER A 76 -20.70 -4.85 -9.51
C SER A 76 -20.29 -6.03 -10.39
N LYS A 77 -21.01 -7.15 -10.30
CA LYS A 77 -20.97 -8.19 -11.33
C LYS A 77 -22.23 -8.06 -12.16
N ASP A 78 -22.06 -8.02 -13.47
CA ASP A 78 -23.14 -8.12 -14.43
C ASP A 78 -23.80 -9.50 -14.32
N PRO A 79 -25.13 -9.59 -14.13
CA PRO A 79 -25.81 -10.86 -13.90
C PRO A 79 -25.89 -11.75 -15.14
N ALA A 80 -25.87 -11.16 -16.34
CA ALA A 80 -26.00 -11.88 -17.61
C ALA A 80 -24.69 -12.54 -18.04
N THR A 81 -23.55 -11.87 -17.82
CA THR A 81 -22.24 -12.30 -18.33
C THR A 81 -21.25 -12.68 -17.23
N GLY A 82 -21.52 -12.29 -15.99
CA GLY A 82 -20.56 -12.38 -14.88
C GLY A 82 -19.43 -11.35 -14.97
N ALA A 83 -19.52 -10.37 -15.89
CA ALA A 83 -18.52 -9.33 -16.03
C ALA A 83 -18.43 -8.45 -14.77
N VAL A 84 -17.24 -8.28 -14.22
CA VAL A 84 -17.01 -7.27 -13.17
C VAL A 84 -17.04 -5.87 -13.82
N ILE A 85 -17.94 -4.98 -13.43
CA ILE A 85 -18.09 -3.63 -13.98
C ILE A 85 -17.76 -2.59 -12.92
N VAL A 86 -17.23 -1.42 -13.32
CA VAL A 86 -16.95 -0.29 -12.44
C VAL A 86 -17.84 0.89 -12.82
N ASP A 87 -18.53 1.45 -11.83
CA ASP A 87 -19.26 2.71 -11.96
C ASP A 87 -18.33 3.89 -11.62
N SER A 88 -18.01 4.70 -12.63
CA SER A 88 -17.16 5.89 -12.47
C SER A 88 -17.77 6.96 -11.57
N GLU A 89 -19.10 7.00 -11.43
CA GLU A 89 -19.78 7.98 -10.58
C GLU A 89 -19.74 7.60 -9.10
N THR A 90 -19.84 6.32 -8.77
CA THR A 90 -19.63 5.84 -7.39
C THR A 90 -18.16 5.77 -7.00
N CYS A 91 -17.26 5.64 -7.98
CA CYS A 91 -15.81 5.62 -7.75
C CYS A 91 -15.29 6.96 -7.19
N ILE A 92 -14.52 6.89 -6.09
CA ILE A 92 -13.86 8.05 -5.47
C ILE A 92 -12.39 8.22 -5.89
N GLY A 93 -11.88 7.32 -6.73
CA GLY A 93 -10.50 7.38 -7.19
C GLY A 93 -9.45 7.06 -6.11
N CYS A 94 -9.76 6.20 -5.13
CA CYS A 94 -8.81 5.80 -4.06
C CYS A 94 -7.67 4.87 -4.53
N LYS A 95 -7.69 4.41 -5.78
CA LYS A 95 -6.71 3.50 -6.40
C LYS A 95 -6.49 2.14 -5.72
N TYR A 96 -7.08 1.86 -4.56
CA TYR A 96 -6.84 0.60 -3.84
C TYR A 96 -7.08 -0.67 -4.70
N CYS A 97 -8.04 -0.62 -5.64
CA CYS A 97 -8.28 -1.70 -6.59
C CYS A 97 -7.10 -2.00 -7.54
N THR A 98 -6.24 -1.03 -7.85
CA THR A 98 -5.03 -1.23 -8.66
C THR A 98 -3.96 -2.00 -7.89
N PHE A 99 -3.85 -1.77 -6.58
CA PHE A 99 -2.90 -2.45 -5.70
C PHE A 99 -3.29 -3.91 -5.42
N VAL A 100 -4.58 -4.19 -5.22
CA VAL A 100 -5.05 -5.55 -4.91
C VAL A 100 -5.21 -6.43 -6.14
N CYS A 101 -5.29 -5.86 -7.35
CA CYS A 101 -5.44 -6.65 -8.56
C CYS A 101 -4.11 -7.36 -8.90
N PRO A 102 -4.09 -8.70 -9.00
CA PRO A 102 -2.89 -9.43 -9.38
C PRO A 102 -2.53 -9.22 -10.87
N TYR A 103 -3.49 -8.78 -11.69
CA TYR A 103 -3.33 -8.62 -13.14
C TYR A 103 -3.09 -7.18 -13.57
N ASN A 104 -3.03 -6.22 -12.63
CA ASN A 104 -2.91 -4.79 -12.93
C ASN A 104 -3.95 -4.28 -13.95
N ALA A 105 -5.18 -4.83 -13.90
CA ALA A 105 -6.23 -4.54 -14.87
C ALA A 105 -6.97 -3.20 -14.64
N PRO A 106 -7.23 -2.77 -13.39
CA PRO A 106 -7.76 -1.43 -13.13
C PRO A 106 -6.71 -0.35 -13.39
N VAL A 107 -7.07 0.67 -14.15
CA VAL A 107 -6.23 1.81 -14.52
C VAL A 107 -6.86 3.09 -14.01
N PHE A 108 -6.10 3.89 -13.25
CA PHE A 108 -6.58 5.19 -12.77
C PHE A 108 -6.47 6.25 -13.88
N ASP A 109 -7.58 6.92 -14.20
CA ASP A 109 -7.60 8.07 -15.10
C ASP A 109 -7.54 9.36 -14.26
N PRO A 110 -6.38 10.06 -14.25
CA PRO A 110 -6.23 11.29 -13.47
C PRO A 110 -7.11 12.43 -13.96
N ARG A 111 -7.54 12.43 -15.24
CA ARG A 111 -8.44 13.48 -15.76
C ARG A 111 -9.87 13.32 -15.23
N ARG A 112 -10.31 12.07 -15.07
CA ARG A 112 -11.66 11.76 -14.54
C ARG A 112 -11.69 11.59 -13.02
N GLY A 113 -10.53 11.51 -12.37
CA GLY A 113 -10.43 11.20 -10.94
C GLY A 113 -11.03 9.85 -10.56
N SER A 114 -11.08 8.89 -11.50
CA SER A 114 -11.72 7.59 -11.31
C SER A 114 -10.95 6.48 -12.01
N VAL A 115 -11.18 5.25 -11.55
CA VAL A 115 -10.57 4.06 -12.14
C VAL A 115 -11.45 3.51 -13.24
N SER A 116 -10.84 3.10 -14.35
CA SER A 116 -11.47 2.41 -15.47
C SER A 116 -10.78 1.06 -15.72
N LYS A 117 -11.45 0.16 -16.45
CA LYS A 117 -10.90 -1.13 -16.85
C LYS A 117 -11.76 -1.75 -17.96
N CYS A 118 -11.24 -2.81 -18.59
CA CYS A 118 -12.02 -3.65 -19.49
C CYS A 118 -13.39 -3.99 -18.90
N ASN A 119 -14.43 -3.77 -19.70
CA ASN A 119 -15.83 -3.99 -19.37
C ASN A 119 -16.39 -5.27 -20.01
N PHE A 120 -15.51 -6.17 -20.47
CA PHE A 120 -15.84 -7.36 -21.24
C PHE A 120 -16.58 -7.11 -22.57
N CYS A 121 -16.72 -5.85 -23.02
CA CYS A 121 -17.63 -5.46 -24.10
C CYS A 121 -19.07 -5.96 -23.87
N VAL A 122 -19.60 -5.85 -22.65
CA VAL A 122 -20.99 -6.24 -22.31
C VAL A 122 -22.03 -5.62 -23.23
N ASP A 123 -21.77 -4.42 -23.74
CA ASP A 123 -22.60 -3.72 -24.73
C ASP A 123 -22.69 -4.50 -26.05
N ARG A 124 -21.56 -5.03 -26.54
CA ARG A 124 -21.53 -5.85 -27.76
C ARG A 124 -22.16 -7.22 -27.54
N GLN A 125 -21.94 -7.81 -26.37
CA GLN A 125 -22.53 -9.09 -26.01
C GLN A 125 -24.06 -9.03 -25.97
N ALA A 126 -24.64 -7.90 -25.56
CA ALA A 126 -26.08 -7.68 -25.57
C ALA A 126 -26.68 -7.71 -27.00
N GLU A 127 -25.87 -7.44 -28.02
CA GLU A 127 -26.23 -7.51 -29.44
C GLU A 127 -25.85 -8.87 -30.08
N GLY A 128 -25.38 -9.83 -29.28
CA GLY A 128 -24.90 -11.12 -29.80
C GLY A 128 -23.55 -11.05 -30.52
N LEU A 129 -22.80 -9.95 -30.34
CA LEU A 129 -21.51 -9.74 -30.97
C LEU A 129 -20.35 -10.10 -30.03
N ASP A 130 -19.27 -10.63 -30.61
CA ASP A 130 -18.04 -10.87 -29.89
C ASP A 130 -17.40 -9.57 -29.36
N PRO A 131 -16.65 -9.64 -28.24
CA PRO A 131 -15.83 -8.52 -27.78
C PRO A 131 -14.90 -8.02 -28.88
N ALA A 132 -14.71 -6.69 -28.98
CA ALA A 132 -13.93 -6.09 -30.08
C ALA A 132 -12.51 -6.66 -30.22
N CYS A 133 -11.86 -6.98 -29.09
CA CYS A 133 -10.53 -7.58 -29.09
C CYS A 133 -10.48 -9.02 -29.62
N VAL A 134 -11.59 -9.76 -29.56
CA VAL A 134 -11.74 -11.13 -30.08
C VAL A 134 -11.97 -11.04 -31.59
N ALA A 135 -12.95 -10.22 -32.01
CA ALA A 135 -13.26 -9.99 -33.41
C ALA A 135 -12.05 -9.48 -34.23
N ALA A 136 -11.17 -8.69 -33.62
CA ALA A 136 -9.98 -8.14 -34.29
C ALA A 136 -8.74 -9.06 -34.25
N CYS A 137 -8.84 -10.26 -33.67
CA CYS A 137 -7.69 -11.15 -33.48
C CYS A 137 -7.31 -11.87 -34.79
N LEU A 138 -6.32 -11.35 -35.51
CA LEU A 138 -5.88 -11.90 -36.80
C LEU A 138 -5.42 -13.36 -36.75
N GLY A 139 -4.77 -13.76 -35.65
CA GLY A 139 -4.31 -15.13 -35.47
C GLY A 139 -5.36 -16.06 -34.86
N HIS A 140 -6.58 -15.59 -34.60
CA HIS A 140 -7.61 -16.33 -33.84
C HIS A 140 -7.14 -16.86 -32.47
N ALA A 141 -6.05 -16.28 -31.95
CA ALA A 141 -5.48 -16.57 -30.64
C ALA A 141 -6.41 -16.23 -29.47
N LEU A 142 -7.44 -15.43 -29.69
CA LEU A 142 -8.41 -15.04 -28.66
C LEU A 142 -9.79 -15.55 -29.06
N THR A 143 -10.41 -16.27 -28.12
CA THR A 143 -11.80 -16.73 -28.19
C THR A 143 -12.53 -16.32 -26.91
N PHE A 144 -13.86 -16.33 -26.97
CA PHE A 144 -14.71 -15.85 -25.89
C PHE A 144 -15.99 -16.68 -25.81
N GLY A 145 -16.47 -16.93 -24.58
CA GLY A 145 -17.64 -17.77 -24.36
C GLY A 145 -17.83 -18.15 -22.90
N PRO A 146 -18.82 -19.00 -22.60
CA PRO A 146 -19.05 -19.51 -21.26
C PRO A 146 -17.83 -20.23 -20.68
N LEU A 147 -17.49 -19.94 -19.42
CA LEU A 147 -16.29 -20.48 -18.77
C LEU A 147 -16.26 -22.02 -18.77
N GLY A 148 -17.42 -22.68 -18.61
CA GLY A 148 -17.50 -24.14 -18.60
C GLY A 148 -17.16 -24.78 -19.95
N GLU A 149 -17.55 -24.14 -21.06
CA GLU A 149 -17.21 -24.61 -22.41
C GLU A 149 -15.72 -24.46 -22.69
N MET A 150 -15.12 -23.36 -22.20
CA MET A 150 -13.69 -23.11 -22.30
C MET A 150 -12.83 -24.09 -21.48
N GLU A 151 -13.41 -24.81 -20.52
CA GLU A 151 -12.72 -25.88 -19.78
C GLU A 151 -12.82 -27.25 -20.46
N ASN A 152 -13.79 -27.44 -21.35
CA ASN A 152 -14.14 -28.74 -21.94
C ASN A 152 -13.73 -28.89 -23.42
N GLY A 153 -13.08 -27.88 -24.01
CA GLY A 153 -12.80 -27.75 -25.45
C GLY A 153 -11.74 -28.68 -26.06
N GLY A 154 -11.38 -29.80 -25.43
CA GLY A 154 -10.62 -30.89 -26.06
C GLY A 154 -9.10 -30.70 -26.26
N GLY A 155 -8.50 -29.60 -25.79
CA GLY A 155 -7.04 -29.39 -25.76
C GLY A 155 -6.47 -29.31 -24.33
N GLU A 156 -5.14 -29.26 -24.16
CA GLU A 156 -4.49 -28.95 -22.87
C GLU A 156 -4.83 -27.51 -22.43
N THR A 157 -6.02 -27.30 -21.88
CA THR A 157 -6.44 -26.00 -21.37
C THR A 157 -5.83 -25.76 -20.00
N LEU A 158 -4.97 -24.75 -19.92
CA LEU A 158 -4.30 -24.34 -18.70
C LEU A 158 -5.08 -23.23 -17.98
N ARG A 159 -5.17 -23.35 -16.65
CA ARG A 159 -5.71 -22.28 -15.78
C ARG A 159 -4.68 -21.19 -15.47
N GLU A 160 -3.40 -21.53 -15.60
CA GLU A 160 -2.26 -20.69 -15.28
C GLU A 160 -1.13 -20.98 -16.27
N ILE A 161 -0.40 -19.95 -16.66
CA ILE A 161 0.85 -20.05 -17.44
C ILE A 161 2.03 -19.68 -16.55
N PRO A 162 3.29 -20.02 -16.89
CA PRO A 162 4.44 -19.59 -16.10
C PRO A 162 4.44 -18.09 -15.83
N GLY A 163 4.63 -17.72 -14.56
CA GLY A 163 4.60 -16.35 -14.08
C GLY A 163 3.21 -15.72 -13.98
N PHE A 164 2.14 -16.46 -14.25
CA PHE A 164 0.78 -16.02 -13.96
C PHE A 164 0.50 -16.09 -12.45
N PRO A 165 -0.25 -15.12 -11.86
CA PRO A 165 -0.63 -15.18 -10.46
C PRO A 165 -1.43 -16.46 -10.14
N PRO A 166 -1.25 -17.08 -8.96
CA PRO A 166 -2.02 -18.24 -8.56
C PRO A 166 -3.53 -18.02 -8.72
N ALA A 167 -4.19 -18.88 -9.49
CA ALA A 167 -5.61 -18.79 -9.83
C ALA A 167 -6.50 -18.89 -8.59
N GLY A 168 -6.03 -19.53 -7.51
CA GLY A 168 -6.72 -19.61 -6.23
C GLY A 168 -7.05 -18.25 -5.60
N ILE A 169 -6.30 -17.18 -5.92
CA ILE A 169 -6.52 -15.84 -5.35
C ILE A 169 -7.85 -15.24 -5.81
N THR A 170 -8.14 -15.34 -7.12
CA THR A 170 -9.29 -14.64 -7.73
C THR A 170 -10.22 -15.53 -8.54
N ARG A 171 -9.84 -16.78 -8.83
CA ARG A 171 -10.52 -17.68 -9.78
C ARG A 171 -10.79 -16.94 -11.11
N PRO A 172 -9.73 -16.60 -11.86
CA PRO A 172 -9.84 -15.76 -13.05
C PRO A 172 -10.63 -16.45 -14.17
N SER A 173 -11.38 -15.66 -14.92
CA SER A 173 -12.17 -16.10 -16.07
C SER A 173 -11.38 -15.94 -17.36
N ILE A 174 -10.18 -16.53 -17.36
CA ILE A 174 -9.34 -16.72 -18.54
C ILE A 174 -8.81 -18.15 -18.53
N ARG A 175 -8.73 -18.74 -19.72
CA ARG A 175 -8.09 -20.03 -19.96
C ARG A 175 -7.01 -19.85 -21.01
N PHE A 176 -6.01 -20.71 -20.97
CA PHE A 176 -4.86 -20.62 -21.84
C PHE A 176 -4.70 -21.93 -22.62
N ALA A 177 -4.29 -21.82 -23.87
CA ALA A 177 -3.68 -22.90 -24.63
C ALA A 177 -2.26 -22.46 -24.99
N MET A 178 -1.31 -23.39 -24.95
CA MET A 178 0.08 -23.13 -25.33
C MET A 178 0.67 -24.42 -25.88
N GLY A 179 1.26 -24.36 -27.07
CA GLY A 179 1.97 -25.46 -27.70
C GLY A 179 3.42 -25.54 -27.23
N ASN A 180 4.00 -26.73 -27.33
CA ASN A 180 5.36 -27.15 -26.91
C ASN A 180 5.80 -26.74 -25.48
N ARG A 181 6.73 -27.52 -24.92
CA ARG A 181 7.30 -27.23 -23.59
C ARG A 181 8.09 -25.93 -23.64
N LEU A 182 7.66 -24.95 -22.86
CA LEU A 182 8.46 -23.75 -22.59
C LEU A 182 9.84 -24.14 -22.02
N PRO A 183 10.91 -23.45 -22.41
CA PRO A 183 12.23 -23.69 -21.83
C PRO A 183 12.24 -23.41 -20.31
N GLU A 184 13.15 -24.07 -19.58
CA GLU A 184 13.28 -23.90 -18.12
C GLU A 184 13.66 -22.47 -17.71
N ARG A 185 14.29 -21.70 -18.62
CA ARG A 185 14.62 -20.29 -18.38
C ARG A 185 13.80 -19.41 -19.31
N LEU A 186 13.00 -18.52 -18.73
CA LEU A 186 12.19 -17.53 -19.45
C LEU A 186 12.41 -16.13 -18.87
N GLU A 187 13.04 -15.28 -19.65
CA GLU A 187 13.25 -13.88 -19.35
C GLU A 187 12.10 -13.02 -19.87
N ARG A 188 11.94 -11.87 -19.21
CA ARG A 188 11.04 -10.81 -19.66
C ARG A 188 11.84 -9.82 -20.48
N LEU A 189 11.32 -9.41 -21.63
CA LEU A 189 11.97 -8.42 -22.49
C LEU A 189 12.06 -7.02 -21.87
N ASP A 190 11.21 -6.72 -20.89
CA ASP A 190 11.06 -5.39 -20.30
C ASP A 190 11.71 -5.23 -18.90
N GLN A 191 12.08 -6.33 -18.22
CA GLN A 191 12.61 -6.34 -16.84
C GLN A 191 13.49 -7.57 -16.53
N THR A 192 13.99 -7.67 -15.29
CA THR A 192 14.89 -8.70 -14.74
C THR A 192 14.64 -10.14 -15.27
N PRO A 193 15.70 -10.88 -15.65
CA PRO A 193 15.61 -12.30 -15.99
C PRO A 193 14.90 -13.14 -14.92
N LEU A 194 13.94 -13.98 -15.33
CA LEU A 194 13.29 -14.96 -14.45
C LEU A 194 13.73 -16.37 -14.88
N SER A 195 13.98 -17.27 -13.93
CA SER A 195 14.19 -18.70 -14.20
C SER A 195 13.07 -19.49 -13.55
N TYR A 196 12.36 -20.29 -14.35
CA TYR A 196 11.22 -21.08 -13.89
C TYR A 196 11.63 -22.54 -13.80
N HIS A 197 11.79 -23.08 -12.60
CA HIS A 197 12.07 -24.50 -12.44
C HIS A 197 10.77 -25.29 -12.28
N PRO A 198 10.50 -26.30 -13.14
CA PRO A 198 9.39 -27.24 -12.94
C PRO A 198 9.48 -27.91 -11.56
N SER A 199 8.34 -28.20 -10.93
CA SER A 199 8.30 -29.01 -9.71
C SER A 199 8.64 -30.46 -10.06
N THR A 200 9.62 -31.04 -9.36
CA THR A 200 10.10 -32.41 -9.60
C THR A 200 9.01 -33.49 -9.45
N ASN A 201 7.91 -33.20 -8.74
CA ASN A 201 6.86 -34.18 -8.42
C ASN A 201 5.45 -33.80 -8.93
N GLY A 202 5.31 -32.78 -9.78
CA GLY A 202 4.02 -32.40 -10.39
C GLY A 202 2.95 -31.82 -9.44
N THR A 203 3.17 -31.83 -8.11
CA THR A 203 2.20 -31.39 -7.09
C THR A 203 2.73 -30.33 -6.11
N GLY A 204 3.91 -29.75 -6.37
CA GLY A 204 4.51 -28.71 -5.54
C GLY A 204 4.54 -27.30 -6.17
N PRO A 205 4.69 -26.24 -5.36
CA PRO A 205 4.88 -24.88 -5.88
C PRO A 205 6.14 -24.81 -6.76
N LYS A 206 6.03 -24.19 -7.93
CA LYS A 206 7.14 -23.97 -8.87
C LYS A 206 8.21 -23.11 -8.18
N THR A 207 9.44 -23.61 -8.06
CA THR A 207 10.56 -22.81 -7.57
C THR A 207 10.94 -21.81 -8.66
N ILE A 208 10.66 -20.52 -8.42
CA ILE A 208 11.10 -19.45 -9.31
C ILE A 208 12.39 -18.91 -8.73
N ALA A 209 13.51 -19.22 -9.39
CA ALA A 209 14.77 -18.57 -9.08
C ALA A 209 14.83 -17.29 -9.93
N ALA A 210 14.87 -16.12 -9.30
CA ALA A 210 15.49 -14.99 -9.98
C ALA A 210 16.94 -15.40 -10.20
N ILE A 211 17.38 -15.48 -11.46
CA ILE A 211 18.82 -15.52 -11.71
C ILE A 211 19.31 -14.21 -11.12
N ALA A 212 20.25 -14.29 -10.19
CA ALA A 212 21.03 -13.15 -9.76
C ALA A 212 21.85 -12.67 -10.98
N ALA A 213 21.18 -12.02 -11.93
CA ALA A 213 21.85 -11.24 -12.93
C ALA A 213 22.63 -10.20 -12.12
N SER A 214 23.95 -10.31 -12.13
CA SER A 214 24.84 -9.23 -11.73
C SER A 214 24.27 -7.97 -12.37
N PRO A 215 23.68 -7.04 -11.60
CA PRO A 215 23.12 -5.85 -12.21
C PRO A 215 24.28 -5.15 -12.89
N SER A 216 24.21 -4.96 -14.21
CA SER A 216 25.18 -4.12 -14.91
C SER A 216 25.21 -2.79 -14.15
N ARG A 217 26.33 -2.51 -13.49
CA ARG A 217 26.53 -1.40 -12.54
C ARG A 217 26.07 -0.05 -13.11
N ASP A 218 26.03 0.07 -14.42
CA ASP A 218 25.88 1.35 -15.13
C ASP A 218 24.44 1.76 -15.47
N ARG A 219 23.42 0.92 -15.26
CA ARG A 219 22.06 1.23 -15.76
C ARG A 219 21.09 1.87 -14.76
N PHE A 220 21.45 1.99 -13.47
CA PHE A 220 20.48 2.34 -12.41
C PHE A 220 20.91 3.43 -11.42
N LEU A 221 22.05 4.08 -11.65
CA LEU A 221 22.59 5.17 -10.80
C LEU A 221 21.81 6.51 -10.88
N GLY A 222 20.59 6.53 -11.43
CA GLY A 222 19.85 7.77 -11.70
C GLY A 222 18.37 7.81 -11.28
N SER A 223 17.84 6.82 -10.56
CA SER A 223 16.44 6.88 -10.14
C SER A 223 16.25 7.89 -9.01
N THR A 224 16.05 9.16 -9.37
CA THR A 224 15.48 10.15 -8.43
C THR A 224 14.15 9.60 -7.91
N VAL A 225 14.01 9.51 -6.58
CA VAL A 225 12.77 9.06 -5.95
C VAL A 225 11.69 10.06 -6.31
N ARG A 226 10.79 9.66 -7.21
CA ARG A 226 9.63 10.47 -7.53
C ARG A 226 8.60 10.26 -6.44
N TRP A 227 8.65 11.07 -5.39
CA TRP A 227 7.73 10.98 -4.24
C TRP A 227 6.24 11.07 -4.62
N LYS A 228 5.90 11.69 -5.76
CA LYS A 228 4.54 11.62 -6.34
C LYS A 228 4.10 10.19 -6.69
N GLU A 229 5.02 9.32 -7.07
CA GLU A 229 4.78 7.91 -7.38
C GLU A 229 4.73 7.02 -6.13
N ALA A 230 5.25 7.50 -4.99
CA ALA A 230 5.23 6.79 -3.71
C ALA A 230 3.93 7.02 -2.91
N GLU A 231 2.90 7.61 -3.52
CA GLU A 231 1.65 8.01 -2.85
C GLU A 231 1.94 8.75 -1.51
N ALA A 232 2.82 9.77 -1.56
CA ALA A 232 3.31 10.49 -0.38
C ALA A 232 2.22 10.91 0.65
N PRO A 233 1.00 11.33 0.24
CA PRO A 233 -0.08 11.60 1.19
C PRO A 233 -0.47 10.37 2.05
N LEU A 234 -0.47 9.17 1.47
CA LEU A 234 -0.76 7.92 2.19
C LEU A 234 0.39 7.53 3.13
N VAL A 235 1.64 7.72 2.70
CA VAL A 235 2.81 7.53 3.58
C VAL A 235 2.70 8.44 4.80
N ALA A 236 2.46 9.74 4.59
CA ALA A 236 2.30 10.71 5.68
C ALA A 236 1.13 10.36 6.59
N PHE A 237 -0.04 10.04 6.01
CA PHE A 237 -1.22 9.63 6.78
C PHE A 237 -0.95 8.43 7.68
N THR A 238 -0.36 7.36 7.13
CA THR A 238 -0.10 6.12 7.88
C THR A 238 0.88 6.36 9.03
N LEU A 239 1.94 7.13 8.81
CA LEU A 239 2.92 7.47 9.84
C LEU A 239 2.32 8.36 10.93
N LEU A 240 1.56 9.39 10.56
CA LEU A 240 0.91 10.28 11.52
C LEU A 240 -0.08 9.51 12.39
N ALA A 241 -0.87 8.60 11.80
CA ALA A 241 -1.77 7.74 12.56
C ALA A 241 -1.01 6.83 13.56
N GLN A 242 0.09 6.19 13.12
CA GLN A 242 0.94 5.37 13.98
C GLN A 242 1.56 6.18 15.12
N ALA A 243 2.11 7.35 14.80
CA ALA A 243 2.72 8.23 15.78
C ALA A 243 1.70 8.72 16.80
N VAL A 244 0.52 9.14 16.36
CA VAL A 244 -0.56 9.60 17.23
C VAL A 244 -1.08 8.49 18.15
N VAL A 245 -1.35 7.30 17.61
CA VAL A 245 -1.80 6.15 18.43
C VAL A 245 -0.73 5.75 19.44
N GLY A 246 0.53 5.65 19.02
CA GLY A 246 1.64 5.30 19.89
C GLY A 246 1.88 6.35 20.99
N ALA A 247 1.85 7.64 20.64
CA ALA A 247 1.96 8.74 21.59
C ALA A 247 0.81 8.71 22.60
N PHE A 248 -0.42 8.51 22.13
CA PHE A 248 -1.59 8.44 23.00
C PHE A 248 -1.54 7.25 23.96
N LEU A 249 -1.19 6.05 23.49
CA LEU A 249 -1.03 4.87 24.34
C LEU A 249 0.11 5.04 25.35
N PHE A 250 1.23 5.66 24.94
CA PHE A 250 2.32 5.98 25.85
C PHE A 250 1.86 6.95 26.94
N LEU A 251 1.09 7.98 26.59
CA LEU A 251 0.48 8.90 27.56
C LEU A 251 -0.43 8.16 28.55
N LEU A 252 -1.30 7.26 28.08
CA LEU A 252 -2.22 6.49 28.94
C LEU A 252 -1.51 5.51 29.86
N SER A 253 -0.38 4.94 29.42
CA SER A 253 0.38 3.97 30.20
C SER A 253 0.90 4.54 31.51
N ALA A 254 1.04 5.87 31.59
CA ALA A 254 1.45 6.60 32.78
C ALA A 254 2.76 6.07 33.39
N VAL A 255 3.63 5.48 32.56
CA VAL A 255 4.91 4.89 32.98
C VAL A 255 5.92 6.02 33.21
N GLY A 256 6.35 6.21 34.46
CA GLY A 256 7.20 7.32 34.92
C GLY A 256 6.50 8.17 35.99
N ASP A 257 7.10 9.31 36.36
CA ASP A 257 6.43 10.32 37.18
C ASP A 257 5.17 10.83 36.47
N GLN A 258 4.11 11.10 37.25
CA GLN A 258 2.76 11.43 36.75
C GLN A 258 2.62 12.93 36.51
N PRO A 259 2.67 13.44 35.26
CA PRO A 259 2.29 14.80 34.93
C PRO A 259 0.89 15.14 35.46
N SER A 260 0.62 16.44 35.59
CA SER A 260 -0.73 16.89 35.94
C SER A 260 -1.76 16.41 34.90
N ALA A 261 -3.02 16.25 35.29
CA ALA A 261 -4.08 15.89 34.36
C ALA A 261 -4.22 16.88 33.19
N ARG A 262 -3.79 18.14 33.39
CA ARG A 262 -3.72 19.20 32.38
C ARG A 262 -2.64 18.90 31.32
N SER A 263 -1.44 18.57 31.78
CA SER A 263 -0.28 18.17 30.96
C SER A 263 -0.66 17.12 29.92
N TYR A 264 -1.30 16.03 30.36
CA TYR A 264 -1.76 14.95 29.49
C TYR A 264 -2.79 15.41 28.46
N SER A 265 -3.65 16.35 28.83
CA SER A 265 -4.73 16.85 27.97
C SER A 265 -4.21 17.79 26.89
N LEU A 266 -3.19 18.61 27.20
CA LEU A 266 -2.53 19.47 26.22
C LEU A 266 -1.80 18.65 25.15
N VAL A 267 -1.07 17.61 25.53
CA VAL A 267 -0.43 16.73 24.54
C VAL A 267 -1.48 15.99 23.72
N ALA A 268 -2.53 15.44 24.35
CA ALA A 268 -3.63 14.81 23.61
C ALA A 268 -4.34 15.78 22.65
N ALA A 269 -4.52 17.05 23.04
CA ALA A 269 -5.06 18.10 22.18
C ALA A 269 -4.15 18.37 20.97
N ALA A 270 -2.83 18.34 21.15
CA ALA A 270 -1.86 18.50 20.05
C ALA A 270 -1.83 17.29 19.08
N LEU A 271 -2.26 16.09 19.51
CA LEU A 271 -2.38 14.93 18.63
C LEU A 271 -3.56 15.04 17.65
N VAL A 272 -4.63 15.76 18.02
CA VAL A 272 -5.82 15.95 17.17
C VAL A 272 -5.48 16.63 15.83
N PRO A 273 -4.83 17.80 15.77
CA PRO A 273 -4.47 18.43 14.50
C PRO A 273 -3.46 17.60 13.70
N LEU A 274 -2.55 16.87 14.35
CA LEU A 274 -1.62 15.96 13.64
C LEU A 274 -2.36 14.84 12.90
N LEU A 275 -3.31 14.18 13.58
CA LEU A 275 -4.14 13.16 12.94
C LEU A 275 -5.04 13.79 11.87
N GLY A 276 -5.61 14.97 12.14
CA GLY A 276 -6.42 15.74 11.21
C GLY A 276 -5.68 16.07 9.90
N LEU A 277 -4.41 16.48 9.99
CA LEU A 277 -3.54 16.71 8.82
C LEU A 277 -3.33 15.42 8.01
N GLY A 278 -3.10 14.29 8.69
CA GLY A 278 -3.00 12.99 8.04
C GLY A 278 -4.30 12.62 7.31
N MET A 279 -5.45 12.78 7.96
CA MET A 279 -6.77 12.52 7.37
C MET A 279 -7.07 13.45 6.19
N ALA A 280 -6.69 14.73 6.28
CA ALA A 280 -6.83 15.70 5.21
C ALA A 280 -5.96 15.33 4.01
N ALA A 281 -4.69 14.94 4.23
CA ALA A 281 -3.79 14.46 3.18
C ALA A 281 -4.34 13.19 2.50
N SER A 282 -4.83 12.24 3.30
CA SER A 282 -5.48 11.02 2.81
C SER A 282 -6.80 11.32 2.08
N THR A 283 -7.52 12.39 2.40
CA THR A 283 -8.73 12.76 1.65
C THR A 283 -8.37 13.47 0.35
N GLY A 284 -7.36 14.35 0.38
CA GLY A 284 -6.92 15.16 -0.75
C GLY A 284 -6.27 14.39 -1.89
N HIS A 285 -5.70 13.20 -1.63
CA HIS A 285 -5.11 12.36 -2.69
C HIS A 285 -6.16 11.64 -3.56
N LEU A 286 -7.42 11.60 -3.11
CA LEU A 286 -8.50 10.93 -3.83
C LEU A 286 -8.78 11.64 -5.15
N GLY A 287 -9.16 10.87 -6.18
CA GLY A 287 -9.58 11.45 -7.45
C GLY A 287 -10.87 12.28 -7.35
N LYS A 288 -11.76 11.97 -6.40
CA LYS A 288 -12.99 12.76 -6.11
C LYS A 288 -13.12 13.00 -4.59
N PRO A 289 -12.38 13.96 -4.01
CA PRO A 289 -12.27 14.13 -2.55
C PRO A 289 -13.61 14.49 -1.89
N LEU A 290 -14.45 15.29 -2.54
CA LEU A 290 -15.79 15.65 -2.02
C LEU A 290 -16.74 14.44 -1.88
N ARG A 291 -16.41 13.30 -2.49
CA ARG A 291 -17.18 12.04 -2.39
C ARG A 291 -16.57 11.06 -1.38
N ALA A 292 -15.56 11.46 -0.60
CA ALA A 292 -14.86 10.61 0.36
C ALA A 292 -15.78 9.95 1.39
N TYR A 293 -16.87 10.61 1.79
CA TYR A 293 -17.88 10.07 2.71
C TYR A 293 -18.46 8.71 2.24
N ARG A 294 -18.40 8.40 0.93
CA ARG A 294 -18.87 7.12 0.38
C ARG A 294 -17.97 5.94 0.78
N ALA A 295 -16.76 6.18 1.30
CA ALA A 295 -15.79 5.15 1.65
C ALA A 295 -16.26 4.22 2.78
N VAL A 296 -17.29 4.59 3.54
CA VAL A 296 -17.84 3.76 4.63
C VAL A 296 -18.89 2.75 4.17
N ARG A 297 -19.20 2.66 2.87
CA ARG A 297 -20.28 1.79 2.35
C ARG A 297 -19.96 0.29 2.40
N ASN A 298 -18.68 -0.10 2.50
CA ASN A 298 -18.27 -1.50 2.39
C ASN A 298 -17.51 -2.08 3.60
N LEU A 299 -18.01 -1.85 4.82
CA LEU A 299 -17.38 -2.33 6.07
C LEU A 299 -17.22 -3.85 6.15
N ARG A 300 -18.09 -4.63 5.48
CA ARG A 300 -18.07 -6.09 5.57
C ARG A 300 -16.85 -6.70 4.90
N THR A 301 -16.38 -6.19 3.76
CA THR A 301 -15.28 -6.83 3.01
C THR A 301 -14.08 -5.92 2.76
N SER A 302 -14.24 -4.60 2.82
CA SER A 302 -13.13 -3.66 2.55
C SER A 302 -12.42 -3.27 3.85
N TRP A 303 -11.15 -3.61 3.95
CA TRP A 303 -10.27 -3.11 5.03
C TRP A 303 -10.14 -1.58 4.99
N LEU A 304 -10.13 -0.97 3.81
CA LEU A 304 -10.10 0.48 3.65
C LEU A 304 -11.36 1.15 4.25
N SER A 305 -12.55 0.56 4.07
CA SER A 305 -13.76 1.07 4.75
C SER A 305 -13.65 1.00 6.28
N ARG A 306 -13.07 -0.09 6.80
CA ARG A 306 -12.88 -0.27 8.25
C ARG A 306 -11.87 0.72 8.82
N GLU A 307 -10.79 0.99 8.09
CA GLU A 307 -9.80 2.02 8.45
C GLU A 307 -10.46 3.39 8.54
N VAL A 308 -11.25 3.80 7.54
CA VAL A 308 -11.92 5.11 7.55
C VAL A 308 -12.80 5.29 8.79
N VAL A 309 -13.54 4.25 9.19
CA VAL A 309 -14.36 4.29 10.41
C VAL A 309 -13.50 4.29 11.67
N ALA A 310 -12.50 3.41 11.77
CA ALA A 310 -11.67 3.28 12.95
C ALA A 310 -10.82 4.55 13.21
N VAL A 311 -10.26 5.14 12.15
CA VAL A 311 -9.50 6.39 12.24
C VAL A 311 -10.41 7.58 12.53
N GLY A 312 -11.61 7.62 11.94
CA GLY A 312 -12.62 8.64 12.28
C GLY A 312 -13.06 8.58 13.74
N ALA A 313 -13.28 7.37 14.27
CA ALA A 313 -13.59 7.14 15.67
C ALA A 313 -12.41 7.51 16.59
N LEU A 314 -11.17 7.21 16.19
CA LEU A 314 -9.97 7.65 16.91
C LEU A 314 -9.91 9.18 16.98
N PHE A 315 -10.12 9.88 15.85
CA PHE A 315 -10.10 11.34 15.81
C PHE A 315 -11.16 11.97 16.74
N GLY A 316 -12.42 11.50 16.64
CA GLY A 316 -13.49 11.97 17.53
C GLY A 316 -13.23 11.63 19.00
N GLY A 317 -12.67 10.45 19.27
CA GLY A 317 -12.28 10.01 20.60
C GLY A 317 -11.17 10.86 21.22
N LEU A 318 -10.13 11.19 20.45
CA LEU A 318 -9.06 12.09 20.89
C LEU A 318 -9.58 13.49 21.19
N LEU A 319 -10.48 14.02 20.35
CA LEU A 319 -11.13 15.30 20.57
C LEU A 319 -11.96 15.30 21.87
N ALA A 320 -12.74 14.24 22.10
CA ALA A 320 -13.51 14.08 23.34
C ALA A 320 -12.60 13.98 24.58
N TYR A 321 -11.55 13.15 24.51
CA TYR A 321 -10.59 12.99 25.61
C TYR A 321 -9.87 14.30 25.95
N ALA A 322 -9.40 15.04 24.94
CA ALA A 322 -8.74 16.32 25.11
C ALA A 322 -9.70 17.38 25.68
N GLY A 323 -10.93 17.46 25.12
CA GLY A 323 -11.96 18.40 25.58
C GLY A 323 -12.36 18.18 27.03
N LEU A 324 -12.52 16.93 27.47
CA LEU A 324 -12.82 16.60 28.87
C LEU A 324 -11.68 16.99 29.82
N GLY A 325 -10.45 16.82 29.37
CA GLY A 325 -9.28 17.17 30.14
C GLY A 325 -9.07 18.67 30.33
N LEU A 326 -9.58 19.49 29.42
CA LEU A 326 -9.52 20.95 29.46
C LEU A 326 -10.84 21.60 29.92
N ALA A 327 -11.87 20.79 30.21
CA ALA A 327 -13.20 21.26 30.59
C ALA A 327 -13.22 22.24 31.79
N PRO A 328 -12.41 22.08 32.85
CA PRO A 328 -12.38 23.06 33.95
C PRO A 328 -11.97 24.47 33.52
N GLU A 329 -11.07 24.58 32.54
CA GLU A 329 -10.62 25.87 31.97
C GLU A 329 -11.69 26.47 31.04
N ILE A 330 -12.37 25.62 30.27
CA ILE A 330 -13.48 26.02 29.38
C ILE A 330 -14.70 26.50 30.19
N GLN A 331 -15.02 25.82 31.31
CA GLN A 331 -16.08 26.23 32.23
C GLN A 331 -15.78 27.59 32.88
N ALA A 332 -14.51 27.84 33.24
CA ALA A 332 -14.07 29.11 33.79
C ALA A 332 -14.13 30.24 32.75
N ALA A 333 -13.96 29.92 31.46
CA ALA A 333 -13.84 30.90 30.39
C ALA A 333 -15.14 31.22 29.63
N SER A 334 -16.17 30.35 29.62
CA SER A 334 -17.27 30.56 28.65
C SER A 334 -18.70 30.17 29.08
N PHE A 335 -18.96 29.08 29.81
CA PHE A 335 -20.34 28.73 30.22
C PHE A 335 -20.33 27.66 31.35
N LYS A 336 -21.11 27.86 32.43
CA LYS A 336 -21.34 26.83 33.46
C LYS A 336 -22.28 25.74 32.92
N LEU A 337 -21.76 24.78 32.17
CA LEU A 337 -22.50 23.57 31.80
C LEU A 337 -22.62 22.64 33.02
N GLN A 338 -23.84 22.47 33.55
CA GLN A 338 -24.12 21.51 34.61
C GLN A 338 -23.88 20.08 34.11
N GLY A 339 -23.21 19.24 34.91
CA GLY A 339 -22.97 17.82 34.62
C GLY A 339 -21.64 17.47 33.95
N LEU A 340 -20.82 18.45 33.59
CA LEU A 340 -19.48 18.22 33.01
C LEU A 340 -18.53 17.50 33.98
N ASP A 341 -18.63 17.74 35.29
CA ASP A 341 -17.74 17.12 36.29
C ASP A 341 -18.03 15.61 36.41
N ALA A 342 -19.30 15.23 36.33
CA ALA A 342 -19.72 13.82 36.29
C ALA A 342 -19.22 13.12 35.02
N PHE A 343 -19.15 13.84 33.89
CA PHE A 343 -18.63 13.31 32.63
C PHE A 343 -17.08 13.29 32.60
N ALA A 344 -16.41 14.22 33.27
CA ALA A 344 -14.95 14.23 33.45
C ALA A 344 -14.44 13.02 34.25
N ALA A 345 -15.25 12.47 35.18
CA ALA A 345 -14.94 11.24 35.91
C ALA A 345 -14.75 10.01 34.99
N TRP A 346 -15.30 10.05 33.76
CA TRP A 346 -15.17 8.96 32.79
C TRP A 346 -13.91 9.07 31.92
N LYS A 347 -13.11 10.12 32.07
CA LYS A 347 -11.95 10.40 31.22
C LYS A 347 -10.97 9.23 31.11
N GLY A 348 -10.71 8.52 32.21
CA GLY A 348 -9.81 7.36 32.21
C GLY A 348 -10.35 6.20 31.36
N TRP A 349 -11.63 5.85 31.53
CA TRP A 349 -12.30 4.82 30.74
C TRP A 349 -12.39 5.18 29.26
N ILE A 350 -12.72 6.44 28.97
CA ILE A 350 -12.70 6.98 27.60
C ILE A 350 -11.30 6.88 27.02
N GLY A 351 -10.26 7.23 27.78
CA GLY A 351 -8.86 7.09 27.37
C GLY A 351 -8.53 5.68 26.87
N TRP A 352 -8.76 4.66 27.70
CA TRP A 352 -8.52 3.26 27.31
C TRP A 352 -9.38 2.81 26.13
N GLY A 353 -10.63 3.25 26.05
CA GLY A 353 -11.50 3.00 24.90
C GLY A 353 -10.94 3.59 23.60
N VAL A 354 -10.48 4.84 23.64
CA VAL A 354 -9.84 5.52 22.50
C VAL A 354 -8.52 4.84 22.13
N GLY A 355 -7.74 4.39 23.11
CA GLY A 355 -6.53 3.60 22.89
C GLY A 355 -6.81 2.28 22.16
N GLY A 356 -7.86 1.56 22.56
CA GLY A 356 -8.32 0.35 21.88
C GLY A 356 -8.80 0.60 20.45
N VAL A 357 -9.54 1.69 20.22
CA VAL A 357 -9.94 2.15 18.87
C VAL A 357 -8.70 2.50 18.04
N GLY A 358 -7.69 3.12 18.64
CA GLY A 358 -6.40 3.40 17.99
C GLY A 358 -5.68 2.13 17.51
N LEU A 359 -5.59 1.10 18.36
CA LEU A 359 -5.03 -0.19 17.98
C LEU A 359 -5.82 -0.86 16.85
N ALA A 360 -7.15 -0.80 16.91
CA ALA A 360 -8.02 -1.29 15.84
C ALA A 360 -7.78 -0.52 14.52
N ALA A 361 -7.59 0.80 14.59
CA ALA A 361 -7.26 1.64 13.45
C ALA A 361 -5.93 1.21 12.80
N LEU A 362 -4.86 1.05 13.59
CA LEU A 362 -3.57 0.57 13.08
C LEU A 362 -3.66 -0.83 12.47
N PHE A 363 -4.42 -1.73 13.10
CA PHE A 363 -4.64 -3.07 12.58
C PHE A 363 -5.36 -3.03 11.23
N THR A 364 -6.45 -2.27 11.11
CA THR A 364 -7.18 -2.13 9.84
C THR A 364 -6.33 -1.52 8.74
N GLN A 365 -5.49 -0.52 9.08
CA GLN A 365 -4.51 0.06 8.17
C GLN A 365 -3.47 -0.97 7.71
N ALA A 366 -2.93 -1.77 8.62
CA ALA A 366 -1.97 -2.81 8.28
C ALA A 366 -2.56 -3.85 7.31
N MET A 367 -3.82 -4.22 7.50
CA MET A 367 -4.49 -5.22 6.65
C MET A 367 -4.73 -4.74 5.21
N ILE A 368 -4.64 -3.43 4.93
CA ILE A 368 -4.65 -2.89 3.56
C ILE A 368 -3.38 -3.30 2.80
N TYR A 369 -2.27 -3.53 3.51
CA TYR A 369 -0.97 -3.89 2.95
C TYR A 369 -0.79 -5.41 2.84
N VAL A 370 -1.59 -6.20 3.57
CA VAL A 370 -1.61 -7.66 3.50
C VAL A 370 -2.43 -8.08 2.27
N ILE A 371 -1.76 -8.08 1.12
CA ILE A 371 -2.38 -8.34 -0.18
C ILE A 371 -1.88 -9.68 -0.71
N PRO A 372 -2.72 -10.72 -0.86
CA PRO A 372 -2.30 -12.04 -1.37
C PRO A 372 -1.57 -12.00 -2.72
N ALA A 373 -1.95 -11.04 -3.57
CA ALA A 373 -1.31 -10.78 -4.86
C ALA A 373 0.09 -10.11 -4.75
N ARG A 374 0.57 -9.84 -3.55
CA ARG A 374 1.85 -9.18 -3.24
C ARG A 374 2.59 -9.99 -2.16
N PRO A 375 3.20 -11.14 -2.54
CA PRO A 375 3.69 -12.12 -1.57
C PRO A 375 4.69 -11.58 -0.55
N TYR A 376 5.57 -10.64 -0.94
CA TYR A 376 6.50 -10.00 -0.02
C TYR A 376 5.77 -9.25 1.12
N TRP A 377 4.66 -8.60 0.83
CA TRP A 377 3.88 -7.84 1.81
C TRP A 377 2.77 -8.68 2.48
N ASN A 378 2.46 -9.86 1.95
CA ASN A 378 1.47 -10.79 2.49
C ASN A 378 2.06 -11.72 3.58
N ASP A 379 2.65 -11.14 4.61
CA ASP A 379 3.28 -11.87 5.71
C ASP A 379 2.98 -11.21 7.06
N ARG A 380 3.12 -11.97 8.14
CA ARG A 380 2.96 -11.48 9.52
C ARG A 380 3.86 -10.29 9.87
N ASN A 381 5.00 -10.15 9.17
CA ASN A 381 5.87 -8.99 9.33
C ASN A 381 5.14 -7.68 9.01
N THR A 382 4.26 -7.64 8.02
CA THR A 382 3.57 -6.39 7.64
C THR A 382 2.78 -5.78 8.81
N PRO A 383 1.81 -6.46 9.44
CA PRO A 383 1.11 -5.90 10.59
C PRO A 383 2.01 -5.68 11.81
N ALA A 384 3.03 -6.53 12.03
CA ALA A 384 4.01 -6.31 13.10
C ALA A 384 4.74 -4.97 12.93
N GLN A 385 5.21 -4.67 11.71
CA GLN A 385 5.89 -3.40 11.43
C GLN A 385 4.97 -2.21 11.66
N PHE A 386 3.68 -2.26 11.28
CA PHE A 386 2.72 -1.18 11.56
C PHE A 386 2.55 -0.88 13.06
N LEU A 387 2.33 -1.92 13.87
CA LEU A 387 2.13 -1.76 15.31
C LEU A 387 3.43 -1.33 16.00
N LEU A 388 4.56 -1.90 15.60
CA LEU A 388 5.85 -1.53 16.15
C LEU A 388 6.28 -0.13 15.72
N SER A 389 5.89 0.38 14.54
CA SER A 389 6.14 1.78 14.16
C SER A 389 5.49 2.72 15.18
N ALA A 390 4.29 2.41 15.67
CA ALA A 390 3.64 3.20 16.71
C ALA A 390 4.42 3.15 18.04
N VAL A 391 4.97 1.99 18.41
CA VAL A 391 5.83 1.85 19.60
C VAL A 391 7.14 2.62 19.47
N THR A 392 7.73 2.69 18.27
CA THR A 392 9.03 3.36 18.07
C THR A 392 8.91 4.88 17.99
N ILE A 393 7.95 5.41 17.24
CA ILE A 393 7.84 6.86 17.03
C ILE A 393 6.86 7.54 18.00
N GLY A 394 5.91 6.79 18.58
CA GLY A 394 4.88 7.32 19.46
C GLY A 394 5.41 7.95 20.75
N PRO A 395 6.20 7.23 21.57
CA PRO A 395 6.79 7.80 22.78
C PRO A 395 7.63 9.06 22.50
N LEU A 396 8.41 9.05 21.42
CA LEU A 396 9.23 10.21 21.02
C LEU A 396 8.38 11.41 20.60
N LEU A 397 7.25 11.17 19.92
CA LEU A 397 6.28 12.23 19.60
C LEU A 397 5.65 12.80 20.87
N ALA A 398 5.25 11.95 21.82
CA ALA A 398 4.69 12.40 23.09
C ALA A 398 5.68 13.30 23.86
N GLU A 399 6.96 12.91 23.94
CA GLU A 399 8.01 13.71 24.59
C GLU A 399 8.33 15.00 23.84
N THR A 400 8.30 14.97 22.50
CA THR A 400 8.55 16.16 21.67
C THR A 400 7.42 17.19 21.85
N LEU A 401 6.16 16.74 21.85
CA LEU A 401 5.00 17.62 22.07
C LEU A 401 4.93 18.15 23.50
N ALA A 402 5.32 17.32 24.47
CA ALA A 402 5.50 17.75 25.86
C ALA A 402 6.55 18.85 25.99
N GLY A 403 7.73 18.64 25.41
CA GLY A 403 8.80 19.65 25.35
C GLY A 403 8.32 20.95 24.70
N LEU A 404 7.61 20.84 23.57
CA LEU A 404 7.03 21.99 22.88
C LEU A 404 6.04 22.75 23.78
N SER A 405 5.15 22.04 24.48
CA SER A 405 4.18 22.65 25.39
C SER A 405 4.86 23.44 26.53
N ALA A 406 5.98 22.93 27.04
CA ALA A 406 6.78 23.62 28.04
C ALA A 406 7.49 24.85 27.46
N THR A 407 8.06 24.76 26.24
CA THR A 407 8.71 25.91 25.57
C THR A 407 7.74 27.03 25.21
N LEU A 408 6.49 26.69 24.92
CA LEU A 408 5.42 27.65 24.63
C LEU A 408 4.79 28.24 25.91
N GLY A 409 5.27 27.86 27.09
CA GLY A 409 4.74 28.34 28.37
C GLY A 409 3.35 27.78 28.75
N LEU A 410 2.84 26.79 28.01
CA LEU A 410 1.52 26.19 28.26
C LEU A 410 1.54 25.26 29.49
N ASP A 411 2.67 24.60 29.72
CA ASP A 411 2.91 23.75 30.89
C ASP A 411 4.40 23.68 31.27
N PRO A 412 4.95 24.76 31.86
CA PRO A 412 6.39 24.86 32.16
C PRO A 412 6.90 23.86 33.20
N SER A 413 6.02 23.41 34.11
CA SER A 413 6.37 22.58 35.27
C SER A 413 5.97 21.11 35.12
N GLY A 414 5.00 20.77 34.27
CA GLY A 414 4.47 19.39 34.16
C GLY A 414 5.38 18.37 33.47
N TRP A 415 6.42 18.81 32.77
CA TRP A 415 7.21 17.97 31.84
C TRP A 415 8.73 18.04 32.02
N ALA A 416 9.21 18.71 33.07
CA ALA A 416 10.63 18.96 33.29
C ALA A 416 11.36 17.78 34.00
N GLN A 417 11.07 16.54 33.62
CA GLN A 417 11.61 15.37 34.33
C GLN A 417 12.31 14.36 33.40
N PRO A 418 13.64 14.15 33.56
CA PRO A 418 14.42 13.26 32.69
C PRO A 418 14.04 11.78 32.82
N GLY A 419 13.39 11.36 33.91
CA GLY A 419 12.98 9.97 34.13
C GLY A 419 12.03 9.44 33.07
N ARG A 420 11.05 10.25 32.65
CA ARG A 420 10.06 9.86 31.64
C ARG A 420 10.67 9.80 30.22
N ALA A 421 11.54 10.74 29.88
CA ALA A 421 12.27 10.71 28.62
C ALA A 421 13.12 9.42 28.49
N ARG A 422 13.77 8.97 29.58
CA ARG A 422 14.49 7.68 29.59
C ARG A 422 13.58 6.50 29.26
N ILE A 423 12.37 6.47 29.83
CA ILE A 423 11.40 5.42 29.57
C ILE A 423 10.93 5.47 28.11
N ALA A 424 10.60 6.66 27.60
CA ALA A 424 10.21 6.85 26.20
C ALA A 424 11.29 6.33 25.25
N TRP A 425 12.56 6.69 25.49
CA TRP A 425 13.68 6.23 24.67
C TRP A 425 13.92 4.74 24.80
N GLY A 426 13.80 4.18 26.00
CA GLY A 426 13.91 2.74 26.23
C GLY A 426 12.84 1.94 25.49
N VAL A 427 11.58 2.39 25.53
CA VAL A 427 10.46 1.79 24.80
C VAL A 427 10.69 1.89 23.29
N SER A 428 11.09 3.06 22.80
CA SER A 428 11.37 3.27 21.37
C SER A 428 12.55 2.44 20.88
N LEU A 429 13.61 2.32 21.67
CA LEU A 429 14.78 1.49 21.37
C LEU A 429 14.41 0.00 21.35
N ALA A 430 13.67 -0.49 22.35
CA ALA A 430 13.17 -1.85 22.37
C ALA A 430 12.27 -2.14 21.16
N GLY A 431 11.37 -1.21 20.82
CA GLY A 431 10.54 -1.30 19.62
C GLY A 431 11.38 -1.44 18.34
N LEU A 432 12.45 -0.65 18.18
CA LEU A 432 13.34 -0.71 17.03
C LEU A 432 14.08 -2.05 16.92
N LEU A 433 14.57 -2.56 18.05
CA LEU A 433 15.24 -3.87 18.09
C LEU A 433 14.28 -5.00 17.70
N VAL A 434 13.04 -4.95 18.19
CA VAL A 434 12.00 -5.92 17.82
C VAL A 434 11.63 -5.78 16.34
N GLN A 435 11.50 -4.56 15.81
CA GLN A 435 11.26 -4.36 14.37
C GLN A 435 12.38 -4.95 13.52
N ALA A 436 13.64 -4.71 13.89
CA ALA A 436 14.80 -5.25 13.21
C ALA A 436 14.81 -6.78 13.24
N ALA A 437 14.45 -7.39 14.37
CA ALA A 437 14.33 -8.84 14.51
C ALA A 437 13.21 -9.41 13.61
N PHE A 438 12.02 -8.80 13.60
CA PHE A 438 10.92 -9.20 12.72
C PHE A 438 11.29 -9.07 11.23
N HIS A 439 11.98 -7.99 10.87
CA HIS A 439 12.43 -7.78 9.50
C HIS A 439 13.49 -8.82 9.09
N ALA A 440 14.48 -9.10 9.94
CA ALA A 440 15.49 -10.13 9.69
C ALA A 440 14.88 -11.53 9.57
N ASP A 441 13.94 -11.88 10.46
CA ASP A 441 13.19 -13.14 10.43
C ASP A 441 12.35 -13.27 9.13
N HIS A 442 11.71 -12.18 8.70
CA HIS A 442 11.00 -12.11 7.43
C HIS A 442 11.91 -12.37 6.22
N LEU A 443 13.06 -11.69 6.15
CA LEU A 443 14.03 -11.88 5.08
C LEU A 443 14.57 -13.32 5.05
N ARG A 444 14.87 -13.91 6.22
CA ARG A 444 15.32 -15.31 6.35
C ARG A 444 14.26 -16.30 5.86
N ARG A 445 12.97 -16.09 6.17
CA ARG A 445 11.89 -16.95 5.66
C ARG A 445 11.74 -16.88 4.15
N ILE A 446 11.82 -15.66 3.59
CA ILE A 446 11.73 -15.46 2.14
C ILE A 446 12.89 -16.17 1.43
N ASP A 447 14.12 -16.00 1.93
CA ASP A 447 15.32 -16.61 1.37
C ASP A 447 15.26 -18.15 1.42
N ARG A 448 14.81 -18.73 2.54
CA ARG A 448 14.66 -20.19 2.69
C ARG A 448 13.63 -20.80 1.74
N THR A 449 12.52 -20.10 1.48
CA THR A 449 11.44 -20.65 0.65
C THR A 449 11.66 -20.48 -0.84
N ARG A 450 12.52 -19.53 -1.27
CA ARG A 450 12.72 -19.14 -2.68
C ARG A 450 11.40 -19.04 -3.46
N SER A 451 10.39 -18.48 -2.81
CA SER A 451 9.02 -18.32 -3.33
C SER A 451 8.87 -17.06 -4.20
N GLU A 452 7.68 -16.76 -4.72
CA GLU A 452 7.40 -15.48 -5.41
C GLU A 452 7.74 -14.24 -4.56
N ALA A 453 7.72 -14.37 -3.23
CA ALA A 453 8.17 -13.32 -2.31
C ALA A 453 9.67 -13.02 -2.47
N TYR A 454 10.48 -14.03 -2.80
CA TYR A 454 11.91 -13.87 -3.06
C TYR A 454 12.18 -13.09 -4.34
N LEU A 455 11.40 -13.33 -5.39
CA LEU A 455 11.48 -12.52 -6.61
C LEU A 455 11.14 -11.07 -6.33
N SER A 456 10.06 -10.83 -5.58
CA SER A 456 9.65 -9.49 -5.18
C SER A 456 10.74 -8.79 -4.38
N LEU A 457 11.36 -9.49 -3.42
CA LEU A 457 12.50 -8.99 -2.64
C LEU A 457 13.70 -8.67 -3.55
N SER A 458 14.08 -9.56 -4.48
CA SER A 458 15.19 -9.33 -5.41
C SER A 458 14.94 -8.12 -6.31
N GLY A 459 13.70 -7.91 -6.77
CA GLY A 459 13.30 -6.72 -7.52
C GLY A 459 13.40 -5.44 -6.67
N ILE A 460 12.90 -5.47 -5.43
CA ILE A 460 13.01 -4.36 -4.49
C ILE A 460 14.46 -4.00 -4.22
N VAL A 461 15.29 -4.98 -3.88
CA VAL A 461 16.71 -4.75 -3.55
C VAL A 461 17.49 -4.33 -4.80
N GLY A 462 17.20 -4.91 -5.96
CA GLY A 462 17.85 -4.55 -7.22
C GLY A 462 17.53 -3.11 -7.66
N GLN A 463 16.26 -2.73 -7.63
CA GLN A 463 15.80 -1.43 -8.13
C GLN A 463 15.90 -0.30 -7.08
N TYR A 464 15.66 -0.62 -5.81
CA TYR A 464 15.55 0.34 -4.70
C TYR A 464 16.57 0.06 -3.60
N ARG A 465 17.77 -0.41 -3.97
CA ARG A 465 18.89 -0.66 -3.02
C ARG A 465 19.17 0.54 -2.13
N HIS A 466 19.20 1.74 -2.70
CA HIS A 466 19.49 2.96 -1.95
C HIS A 466 18.45 3.23 -0.85
N LEU A 467 17.16 2.99 -1.10
CA LEU A 467 16.10 3.14 -0.10
C LEU A 467 16.14 2.05 0.95
N THR A 468 16.37 0.79 0.56
CA THR A 468 16.50 -0.32 1.52
C THR A 468 17.70 -0.11 2.45
N THR A 469 18.85 0.33 1.92
CA THR A 469 20.00 0.73 2.73
C THR A 469 19.69 1.94 3.62
N ALA A 470 19.09 3.00 3.07
CA ALA A 470 18.76 4.21 3.83
C ALA A 470 17.85 3.89 5.04
N ARG A 471 16.86 3.01 4.88
CA ARG A 471 16.00 2.55 5.98
C ARG A 471 16.82 1.96 7.13
N VAL A 472 17.76 1.05 6.83
CA VAL A 472 18.62 0.42 7.85
C VAL A 472 19.54 1.44 8.50
N VAL A 473 20.09 2.38 7.72
CA VAL A 473 20.92 3.48 8.23
C VAL A 473 20.12 4.36 9.20
N PHE A 474 18.89 4.75 8.87
CA PHE A 474 18.05 5.54 9.78
C PHE A 474 17.74 4.79 11.07
N TRP A 475 17.46 3.49 11.02
CA TRP A 475 17.28 2.68 12.23
C TRP A 475 18.56 2.64 13.08
N ALA A 476 19.73 2.44 12.47
CA ALA A 476 21.00 2.45 13.19
C ALA A 476 21.32 3.82 13.82
N MET A 477 21.06 4.91 13.10
CA MET A 477 21.17 6.27 13.63
C MET A 477 20.21 6.50 14.80
N GLY A 478 18.96 6.04 14.69
CA GLY A 478 17.98 6.11 15.78
C GLY A 478 18.46 5.37 17.03
N VAL A 479 18.98 4.15 16.87
CA VAL A 479 19.60 3.38 17.96
C VAL A 479 20.75 4.15 18.61
N ALA A 480 21.65 4.74 17.81
CA ALA A 480 22.78 5.50 18.31
C ALA A 480 22.35 6.76 19.08
N ILE A 481 21.39 7.52 18.55
CA ILE A 481 20.85 8.73 19.19
C ILE A 481 20.20 8.40 20.54
N LEU A 482 19.32 7.39 20.58
CA LEU A 482 18.61 7.03 21.80
C LEU A 482 19.54 6.41 22.85
N SER A 483 20.50 5.56 22.43
CA SER A 483 21.48 4.95 23.34
C SER A 483 22.45 5.99 23.90
N GLY A 484 22.92 6.92 23.07
CA GLY A 484 23.75 8.05 23.51
C GLY A 484 23.00 8.97 24.47
N GLY A 485 21.72 9.23 24.21
CA GLY A 485 20.84 9.97 25.13
C GLY A 485 20.70 9.28 26.48
N LEU A 486 20.42 7.97 26.49
CA LEU A 486 20.31 7.18 27.72
C LEU A 486 21.61 7.23 28.55
N ALA A 487 22.76 7.06 27.90
CA ALA A 487 24.08 7.15 28.55
C ALA A 487 24.36 8.55 29.10
N GLY A 488 24.01 9.60 28.36
CA GLY A 488 24.17 10.99 28.78
C GLY A 488 23.29 11.36 29.98
N LEU A 489 22.04 10.87 30.01
CA LEU A 489 21.14 11.12 31.15
C LEU A 489 21.54 10.35 32.41
N SER A 490 22.19 9.18 32.31
CA SER A 490 22.72 8.47 33.48
C SER A 490 23.92 9.16 34.14
N ALA A 491 24.54 10.14 33.44
CA ALA A 491 25.73 10.84 33.90
C ALA A 491 25.47 12.31 34.35
N GLY A 492 24.21 12.78 34.33
CA GLY A 492 23.87 14.18 34.60
C GLY A 492 23.07 14.41 35.89
N ASP A 493 23.32 15.54 36.55
CA ASP A 493 22.85 15.88 37.90
C ASP A 493 21.38 16.39 37.97
N GLY A 494 20.57 16.15 36.94
CA GLY A 494 19.17 16.60 36.90
C GLY A 494 18.96 18.11 36.68
N SER A 495 19.98 18.83 36.20
CA SER A 495 19.93 20.27 35.91
C SER A 495 18.98 20.63 34.75
N ALA A 496 18.59 21.91 34.65
CA ALA A 496 17.76 22.43 33.54
C ALA A 496 18.33 22.12 32.14
N SER A 497 19.66 22.10 32.00
CA SER A 497 20.36 21.70 30.78
C SER A 497 20.11 20.24 30.37
N ALA A 498 19.87 19.34 31.33
CA ALA A 498 19.52 17.95 31.06
C ALA A 498 18.10 17.82 30.45
N GLY A 499 17.19 18.72 30.84
CA GLY A 499 15.85 18.79 30.26
C GLY A 499 15.86 19.21 28.79
N ASP A 500 16.64 20.24 28.44
CA ASP A 500 16.76 20.70 27.04
C ASP A 500 17.48 19.68 26.14
N ALA A 501 18.51 19.02 26.66
CA ALA A 501 19.16 17.91 25.97
C ALA A 501 18.16 16.76 25.70
N ALA A 502 17.30 16.42 26.67
CA ALA A 502 16.28 15.39 26.49
C ALA A 502 15.24 15.75 25.42
N ARG A 503 14.85 17.02 25.32
CA ARG A 503 13.94 17.49 24.26
C ARG A 503 14.58 17.34 22.88
N LEU A 504 15.84 17.75 22.73
CA LEU A 504 16.58 17.65 21.47
C LEU A 504 16.79 16.20 21.04
N VAL A 505 17.18 15.31 21.94
CA VAL A 505 17.34 13.87 21.66
C VAL A 505 16.01 13.25 21.23
N SER A 506 14.91 13.58 21.90
CA SER A 506 13.57 13.07 21.54
C SER A 506 13.14 13.53 20.15
N ALA A 507 13.30 14.82 19.84
CA ALA A 507 12.95 15.38 18.54
C ALA A 507 13.85 14.85 17.41
N ALA A 508 15.15 14.74 17.64
CA ALA A 508 16.10 14.18 16.67
C ALA A 508 15.84 12.69 16.42
N GLY A 509 15.62 11.93 17.49
CA GLY A 509 15.23 10.52 17.43
C GLY A 509 13.94 10.32 16.65
N LEU A 510 12.91 11.12 16.95
CA LEU A 510 11.62 11.10 16.23
C LEU A 510 11.83 11.34 14.73
N ALA A 511 12.55 12.40 14.36
CA ALA A 511 12.77 12.75 12.96
C ALA A 511 13.51 11.66 12.19
N ILE A 512 14.60 11.13 12.76
CA ILE A 512 15.42 10.09 12.12
C ILE A 512 14.66 8.77 12.00
N ILE A 513 13.99 8.33 13.07
CA ILE A 513 13.26 7.06 13.05
C ILE A 513 12.05 7.17 12.13
N ALA A 514 11.29 8.26 12.20
CA ALA A 514 10.16 8.50 11.30
C ALA A 514 10.59 8.54 9.82
N ALA A 515 11.79 9.05 9.50
CA ALA A 515 12.34 8.97 8.14
C ALA A 515 12.62 7.52 7.70
N GLY A 516 13.13 6.68 8.61
CA GLY A 516 13.27 5.23 8.40
C GLY A 516 11.93 4.54 8.14
N GLU A 517 10.93 4.80 8.98
CA GLU A 517 9.57 4.27 8.82
C GLU A 517 8.94 4.74 7.49
N ALA A 518 9.09 6.02 7.16
CA ALA A 518 8.61 6.59 5.90
C ALA A 518 9.23 5.93 4.68
N THR A 519 10.54 5.65 4.73
CA THR A 519 11.24 4.93 3.67
C THR A 519 10.67 3.51 3.50
N GLY A 520 10.38 2.82 4.60
CA GLY A 520 9.71 1.52 4.59
C GLY A 520 8.31 1.56 3.95
N ARG A 521 7.50 2.58 4.23
CA ARG A 521 6.17 2.77 3.63
C ARG A 521 6.26 3.17 2.15
N ALA A 522 7.20 4.03 1.80
CA ALA A 522 7.44 4.42 0.40
C ALA A 522 7.84 3.21 -0.45
N LEU A 523 8.66 2.31 0.08
CA LEU A 523 9.03 1.05 -0.60
C LEU A 523 7.81 0.20 -0.95
N PHE A 524 6.75 0.20 -0.12
CA PHE A 524 5.49 -0.45 -0.49
C PHE A 524 4.93 0.18 -1.76
N PHE A 525 4.63 1.47 -1.78
CA PHE A 525 3.98 2.10 -2.94
C PHE A 525 4.84 2.07 -4.22
N LEU A 526 6.16 2.12 -4.08
CA LEU A 526 7.09 2.00 -5.21
C LEU A 526 7.16 0.57 -5.77
N ALA A 527 7.00 -0.45 -4.91
CA ALA A 527 7.16 -1.85 -5.28
C ALA A 527 5.88 -2.70 -5.15
N VAL A 528 4.71 -2.10 -4.92
CA VAL A 528 3.39 -2.77 -4.84
C VAL A 528 2.87 -3.17 -6.24
N VAL A 529 3.79 -3.45 -7.15
CA VAL A 529 3.53 -3.85 -8.52
C VAL A 529 3.48 -5.38 -8.56
N PRO A 530 2.50 -6.00 -9.26
CA PRO A 530 2.56 -7.44 -9.44
C PRO A 530 3.76 -7.79 -10.32
N MET A 531 4.69 -8.60 -9.82
CA MET A 531 5.85 -9.09 -10.58
C MET A 531 5.49 -10.18 -11.60
N THR A 532 4.26 -10.71 -11.50
CA THR A 532 3.69 -11.74 -12.38
C THR A 532 3.51 -11.23 -13.81
N VAL A 533 3.57 -12.12 -14.80
CA VAL A 533 3.58 -11.84 -16.26
C VAL A 533 2.47 -10.87 -16.73
N PRO A 534 1.19 -10.94 -16.31
CA PRO A 534 0.21 -9.92 -16.69
C PRO A 534 0.41 -8.58 -15.95
N GLY A 535 0.91 -8.62 -14.73
CA GLY A 535 1.06 -7.42 -13.90
C GLY A 535 2.30 -6.61 -14.25
N GLY A 536 3.41 -7.32 -14.44
CA GLY A 536 4.73 -6.78 -14.68
C GLY A 536 4.94 -6.39 -16.13
N ALA A 537 4.56 -7.23 -17.12
CA ALA A 537 4.81 -6.99 -18.56
C ALA A 537 4.17 -5.68 -19.09
N PHE A 538 3.28 -5.12 -18.27
CA PHE A 538 2.34 -4.07 -18.61
C PHE A 538 2.41 -2.86 -17.68
N TYR A 539 3.34 -2.88 -16.74
CA TYR A 539 3.58 -1.81 -15.77
C TYR A 539 4.88 -1.08 -16.14
N ARG A 540 4.80 0.25 -16.33
CA ARG A 540 5.91 1.12 -16.79
C ARG A 540 6.54 0.76 -18.14
N ASN A 541 5.72 0.32 -19.09
CA ASN A 541 6.18 0.35 -20.48
C ASN A 541 6.43 1.82 -20.87
N LYS A 542 7.71 2.15 -21.15
CA LYS A 542 8.18 3.52 -21.43
C LYS A 542 7.43 4.20 -22.58
N LEU A 543 6.85 3.42 -23.49
CA LEU A 543 5.98 3.94 -24.57
C LEU A 543 4.70 4.61 -24.02
N PHE A 544 4.20 4.17 -22.85
CA PHE A 544 3.03 4.77 -22.19
C PHE A 544 3.39 5.83 -21.14
N GLU A 545 4.56 5.73 -20.50
CA GLU A 545 5.06 6.70 -19.50
C GLU A 545 5.53 8.04 -20.11
N SER A 546 6.16 7.99 -21.30
CA SER A 546 6.69 9.19 -21.97
C SER A 546 5.57 10.16 -22.36
N ALA A 547 4.40 9.64 -22.77
CA ALA A 547 3.22 10.42 -23.14
C ALA A 547 2.56 11.13 -21.94
N THR A 548 2.64 10.54 -20.73
CA THR A 548 2.04 11.13 -19.51
C THR A 548 2.87 12.29 -18.96
N LEU A 549 4.20 12.20 -19.06
CA LEU A 549 5.13 13.19 -18.50
C LEU A 549 5.40 14.38 -19.42
N SER A 550 5.45 14.17 -20.74
CA SER A 550 5.60 15.26 -21.70
C SER A 550 4.36 16.18 -21.66
N ARG A 551 3.16 15.59 -21.68
CA ARG A 551 1.90 16.36 -21.71
C ARG A 551 1.53 16.99 -20.38
N ALA A 552 1.88 16.38 -19.24
CA ALA A 552 1.68 17.04 -17.94
C ALA A 552 2.58 18.29 -17.79
N LYS A 553 3.80 18.26 -18.36
CA LYS A 553 4.67 19.44 -18.45
C LYS A 553 4.12 20.48 -19.42
N GLU A 554 3.63 20.08 -20.59
CA GLU A 554 3.00 21.02 -21.54
C GLU A 554 1.74 21.68 -20.96
N LYS A 555 0.89 20.94 -20.24
CA LYS A 555 -0.33 21.50 -19.64
C LYS A 555 -0.03 22.43 -18.47
N ALA A 556 0.99 22.12 -17.65
CA ALA A 556 1.47 23.00 -16.60
C ALA A 556 2.10 24.29 -17.16
N ASN A 557 2.79 24.20 -18.30
CA ASN A 557 3.38 25.36 -18.98
C ASN A 557 2.34 26.18 -19.78
N GLY A 558 1.28 25.54 -20.26
CA GLY A 558 0.18 26.20 -20.98
C GLY A 558 -0.73 27.01 -20.06
N LEU A 559 -1.01 26.52 -18.85
CA LEU A 559 -1.77 27.24 -17.81
C LEU A 559 -0.98 28.40 -17.16
N ALA A 560 0.34 28.46 -17.35
CA ALA A 560 1.17 29.59 -16.91
C ALA A 560 1.33 30.68 -17.99
N ARG A 561 0.79 30.46 -19.20
CA ARG A 561 0.86 31.38 -20.35
C ARG A 561 -0.51 31.84 -20.85
N SER A 562 -1.58 31.49 -20.15
CA SER A 562 -2.93 32.04 -20.29
C SER A 562 -3.32 32.72 -19.00
#